data_AF-A0A6G4ZU96-F1
#
_entry.id   AF-A0A6G4ZU96-F1
#
_cell.length_a   1.000
_cell.length_b   1.000
_cell.length_c   1.000
_cell.angle_alpha   90.00
_cell.angle_beta   90.00
_cell.angle_gamma   90.00
#
_symmetry.space_group_name_H-M   'P 1'
#
loop_
_entity.id
_entity.type
_entity.pdbx_description
1 polymer ?
#
loop_
_entity_poly.entity_id
_entity_poly.type
_entity_poly.pdbx_seq_one_letter_code
_entity_poly.pdbx_strand_id
1 'polypeptide(L)'
;MKFLSFLKPAPPQEEIIDEKTVKQNYKYWRWRTFYGMYIGYIFYYFSRKSFTFAMPALMDDLGFSKGDLGILASILSICYGASKF
;
A
#
# COMPACT_ATOMS: atom_id res chain seq x y z
N MET A 1 13.18 -14.36 31.68
CA MET A 1 12.15 -13.89 30.72
C MET A 1 12.57 -12.54 30.10
N LYS A 2 13.61 -12.52 29.26
CA LYS A 2 14.15 -11.30 28.61
C LYS A 2 13.56 -11.02 27.22
N PHE A 3 12.81 -11.97 26.65
CA PHE A 3 12.29 -11.89 25.28
C PHE A 3 11.05 -10.97 25.16
N LEU A 4 10.23 -10.89 26.22
CA LEU A 4 9.01 -10.08 26.24
C LEU A 4 9.25 -8.60 26.53
N SER A 5 10.49 -8.16 26.76
CA SER A 5 10.79 -6.74 27.01
C SER A 5 10.67 -5.86 25.77
N PHE A 6 10.67 -6.44 24.57
CA PHE A 6 10.45 -5.71 23.32
C PHE A 6 9.02 -5.17 23.18
N LEU A 7 8.04 -5.81 23.81
CA LEU A 7 6.64 -5.39 23.78
C LEU A 7 6.32 -4.32 24.83
N LYS A 8 7.30 -3.88 25.62
CA LYS A 8 7.07 -2.81 26.59
C LYS A 8 6.85 -1.49 25.85
N PRO A 9 5.85 -0.69 26.26
CA PRO A 9 5.61 0.61 25.66
C PRO A 9 6.85 1.50 25.81
N ALA A 10 7.08 2.35 24.81
CA ALA A 10 8.13 3.35 24.88
C ALA A 10 7.90 4.25 26.12
N PRO A 11 8.98 4.68 26.81
CA PRO A 11 8.85 5.61 27.93
C PRO A 11 8.14 6.90 27.48
N PRO A 12 7.38 7.56 28.35
CA PRO A 12 6.74 8.84 28.03
C PRO A 12 7.79 9.84 27.56
N GLN A 13 7.58 10.41 26.38
CA GLN A 13 8.49 11.40 25.82
C GLN A 13 8.06 12.79 26.24
N GLU A 14 9.03 13.64 26.61
CA GLU A 14 8.76 15.03 26.98
C GLU A 14 8.17 15.81 25.80
N GLU A 15 7.18 16.65 26.09
CA GLU A 15 6.52 17.47 25.08
C GLU A 15 7.47 18.58 24.58
N ILE A 16 7.52 18.78 23.26
CA ILE A 16 8.37 19.82 22.67
C ILE A 16 7.68 21.17 22.85
N ILE A 17 8.24 22.02 23.72
CA ILE A 17 7.68 23.34 24.06
C ILE A 17 7.99 24.41 22.99
N ASP A 18 9.08 24.24 22.21
CA ASP A 18 9.47 25.23 21.20
C ASP A 18 8.63 25.14 19.91
N GLU A 19 7.86 26.19 19.63
CA GLU A 19 7.00 26.27 18.45
C GLU A 19 7.75 26.16 17.12
N LYS A 20 8.99 26.68 17.04
CA LYS A 20 9.76 26.64 15.78
C LYS A 20 10.13 25.20 15.44
N THR A 21 10.60 24.46 16.42
CA THR A 21 10.95 23.03 16.29
C THR A 21 9.72 22.19 15.92
N VAL A 22 8.57 22.45 16.55
CA VAL A 22 7.31 21.76 16.20
C VAL A 22 6.92 22.01 14.74
N LYS A 23 6.93 23.26 14.27
CA LYS A 23 6.57 23.61 12.88
C LYS A 23 7.51 22.96 11.86
N GLN A 24 8.80 22.93 12.14
CA GLN A 24 9.81 22.28 11.28
C GLN A 24 9.60 20.77 11.21
N ASN A 25 9.49 20.12 12.37
CA ASN A 25 9.28 18.68 12.47
C ASN A 25 7.96 18.27 11.80
N TYR A 26 6.88 19.01 12.04
CA TYR A 26 5.60 18.76 11.42
C TYR A 26 5.69 18.83 9.89
N LYS A 27 6.33 19.86 9.34
CA LYS A 27 6.50 19.99 7.89
C LYS A 27 7.29 18.81 7.30
N TYR A 28 8.36 18.39 7.96
CA TYR A 28 9.17 17.24 7.56
C TYR A 28 8.34 15.94 7.56
N TRP A 29 7.71 15.62 8.68
CA TRP A 29 6.92 14.40 8.84
C TRP A 29 5.69 14.37 7.93
N ARG A 30 5.03 15.52 7.72
CA ARG A 30 3.89 15.63 6.82
C ARG A 30 4.25 15.21 5.39
N TRP A 31 5.35 15.72 4.85
CA TRP A 31 5.79 15.35 3.50
C TRP A 31 6.27 13.91 3.44
N ARG A 32 7.01 13.44 4.45
CA ARG A 32 7.47 12.04 4.52
C ARG A 32 6.31 11.05 4.53
N THR A 33 5.32 11.27 5.38
CA THR A 33 4.11 10.43 5.45
C THR A 33 3.32 10.51 4.16
N PHE A 34 3.17 11.71 3.57
CA PHE A 34 2.51 11.88 2.29
C PHE A 34 3.16 11.06 1.19
N TYR A 35 4.49 11.17 1.01
CA TYR A 35 5.20 10.38 -0.01
C TYR A 35 5.09 8.88 0.24
N GLY A 36 5.18 8.44 1.49
CA GLY A 36 5.01 7.03 1.85
C GLY A 36 3.63 6.49 1.45
N MET A 37 2.56 7.20 1.84
CA MET A 37 1.19 6.83 1.48
C MET A 37 0.95 6.90 -0.03
N TYR A 38 1.45 7.96 -0.68
CA TYR A 38 1.24 8.20 -2.10
C TYR A 38 1.94 7.15 -2.97
N ILE A 39 3.19 6.84 -2.67
CA ILE A 39 3.94 5.78 -3.37
C ILE A 39 3.27 4.42 -3.16
N GLY A 40 2.85 4.11 -1.94
CA GLY A 40 2.10 2.88 -1.67
C GLY A 40 0.83 2.78 -2.53
N TYR A 41 0.10 3.88 -2.67
CA TYR A 41 -1.10 3.94 -3.50
C TYR A 41 -0.79 3.81 -5.00
N ILE A 42 0.32 4.38 -5.47
CA ILE A 42 0.80 4.17 -6.86
C ILE A 42 1.04 2.69 -7.12
N PHE A 43 1.77 1.99 -6.24
CA PHE A 43 2.05 0.57 -6.42
C PHE A 43 0.78 -0.30 -6.39
N TYR A 44 -0.19 0.05 -5.54
CA TYR A 44 -1.49 -0.59 -5.53
C TYR A 44 -2.20 -0.50 -6.89
N TYR A 45 -2.23 0.69 -7.52
CA TYR A 45 -2.80 0.86 -8.86
C TYR A 45 -1.96 0.22 -9.96
N PHE A 46 -0.63 0.31 -9.85
CA PHE A 46 0.30 -0.28 -10.80
C PHE A 46 0.10 -1.79 -10.92
N SER A 47 0.04 -2.50 -9.79
CA SER A 47 -0.21 -3.93 -9.76
C SER A 47 -1.56 -4.29 -10.39
N ARG A 48 -2.61 -3.50 -10.14
CA ARG A 48 -3.95 -3.78 -10.67
C ARG A 48 -4.08 -3.52 -12.17
N LYS A 49 -3.40 -2.49 -12.68
CA LYS A 49 -3.47 -2.12 -14.11
C LYS A 49 -2.49 -2.91 -14.97
N SER A 50 -1.43 -3.47 -14.40
CA SER A 50 -0.44 -4.29 -15.11
C SER A 50 -1.09 -5.47 -15.84
N PHE A 51 -2.10 -6.12 -15.23
CA PHE A 51 -2.82 -7.23 -15.87
C PHE A 51 -3.45 -6.85 -17.21
N THR A 52 -4.09 -5.68 -17.30
CA THR A 52 -4.73 -5.21 -18.54
C THR A 52 -3.73 -5.01 -19.68
N PHE A 53 -2.48 -4.62 -19.36
CA PHE A 53 -1.42 -4.52 -20.36
C PHE A 53 -0.89 -5.88 -20.81
N ALA A 54 -0.90 -6.88 -19.92
CA ALA A 54 -0.46 -8.23 -20.24
C ALA A 54 -1.53 -9.03 -21.00
N MET A 55 -2.81 -8.67 -20.89
CA MET A 55 -3.93 -9.39 -21.52
C MET A 55 -3.74 -9.71 -23.01
N PRO A 56 -3.32 -8.76 -23.89
CA PRO A 56 -3.11 -9.07 -25.31
C PRO A 56 -2.02 -10.14 -25.52
N ALA A 57 -0.88 -10.02 -24.83
CA ALA A 57 0.19 -11.02 -24.91
C ALA A 57 -0.24 -12.39 -24.37
N LEU A 58 -1.06 -12.42 -23.31
CA LEU A 58 -1.64 -13.67 -22.79
C LEU A 58 -2.59 -14.33 -23.81
N MET A 59 -3.31 -13.54 -24.60
CA MET A 59 -4.17 -14.08 -25.67
C MET A 59 -3.34 -14.61 -26.84
N ASP A 60 -2.33 -13.85 -27.26
CA ASP A 60 -1.53 -14.17 -28.46
C ASP A 60 -0.54 -15.32 -28.20
N ASP A 61 0.15 -15.32 -27.06
CA ASP A 61 1.22 -16.30 -26.76
C ASP A 61 0.72 -17.55 -26.06
N LEU A 62 -0.32 -17.46 -25.22
CA LEU A 62 -0.86 -18.58 -24.45
C LEU A 62 -2.25 -19.05 -24.91
N GLY A 63 -2.87 -18.37 -25.88
CA GLY A 63 -4.16 -18.77 -26.44
C GLY A 63 -5.35 -18.59 -25.49
N PHE A 64 -5.23 -17.75 -24.47
CA PHE A 64 -6.35 -17.49 -23.54
C PHE A 64 -7.53 -16.81 -24.25
N SER A 65 -8.75 -17.22 -23.92
CA SER A 65 -9.94 -16.55 -24.43
C SER A 65 -10.24 -15.27 -23.64
N LYS A 66 -11.01 -14.35 -24.23
CA LYS A 66 -11.48 -13.15 -23.53
C LYS A 66 -12.31 -13.48 -22.27
N GLY A 67 -13.00 -14.63 -22.28
CA GLY A 67 -13.80 -15.10 -21.14
C GLY A 67 -12.93 -15.46 -19.94
N ASP A 68 -11.83 -16.19 -20.17
CA ASP A 68 -10.92 -16.62 -19.11
C ASP A 68 -10.25 -15.42 -18.41
N LEU A 69 -9.82 -14.44 -19.19
CA LEU A 69 -9.24 -13.20 -18.66
C LEU A 69 -10.28 -12.35 -17.89
N GLY A 70 -11.54 -12.38 -18.31
CA GLY A 70 -12.65 -11.73 -17.62
C GLY A 70 -12.98 -12.37 -16.27
N ILE A 71 -12.88 -13.70 -16.17
CA ILE A 71 -13.02 -14.43 -14.91
C ILE A 71 -11.89 -14.05 -13.95
N LEU A 72 -10.63 -14.03 -14.42
CA LEU A 72 -9.48 -13.61 -13.62
C LEU A 72 -9.64 -12.18 -13.06
N ALA A 73 -10.07 -11.23 -13.89
CA ALA A 73 -10.32 -9.86 -13.47
C ALA A 73 -11.46 -9.75 -12.43
N SER A 74 -12.47 -10.61 -12.54
CA SER A 74 -13.60 -10.67 -11.61
C SER A 74 -13.17 -11.20 -10.24
N ILE A 75 -12.37 -12.28 -10.21
CA ILE A 75 -11.81 -12.85 -8.98
C ILE A 75 -10.99 -11.80 -8.22
N LEU A 76 -10.13 -11.05 -8.91
CA LEU A 76 -9.35 -9.96 -8.31
C LEU A 76 -10.26 -8.91 -7.63
N SER A 77 -11.41 -8.62 -8.23
CA SER A 77 -12.37 -7.66 -7.68
C SER A 77 -13.14 -8.22 -6.48
N ILE A 78 -13.47 -9.51 -6.50
CA ILE A 78 -14.11 -10.22 -5.37
C ILE A 78 -13.15 -10.32 -4.18
N CYS A 79 -11.89 -10.70 -4.40
CA CYS A 79 -10.86 -10.74 -3.36
C CYS A 79 -10.64 -9.37 -2.71
N TYR A 80 -10.64 -8.29 -3.51
CA TYR A 80 -10.59 -6.93 -2.96
C TYR A 80 -11.81 -6.60 -2.10
N GLY A 81 -13.01 -7.01 -2.53
CA GLY A 81 -14.23 -6.88 -1.74
C GLY A 81 -14.13 -7.62 -0.40
N ALA A 82 -13.71 -8.88 -0.42
CA ALA A 82 -13.56 -9.70 0.78
C ALA A 82 -12.51 -9.17 1.76
N SER A 83 -11.41 -8.57 1.27
CA SER A 83 -10.34 -8.04 2.13
C SER A 83 -10.71 -6.74 2.86
N LYS A 84 -11.74 -6.02 2.42
CA LYS A 84 -12.09 -4.69 2.94
C LYS A 84 -13.19 -4.73 4.03
N PHE A 85 -13.70 -5.92 4.35
CA PHE A 85 -14.61 -6.20 5.46
C PHE A 85 -13.90 -7.05 6.51
#